data_AF-A0A554VIQ0-F1
#
_entry.id   AF-A0A554VIQ0-F1
#
_cell.length_a   1.000
_cell.length_b   1.000
_cell.length_c   1.000
_cell.angle_alpha   90.00
_cell.angle_beta   90.00
_cell.angle_gamma   90.00
#
_symmetry.space_group_name_H-M   'P 1'
#
loop_
_entity.id
_entity.type
_entity.pdbx_description
1 polymer ?
#
loop_
_entity_poly.entity_id
_entity_poly.type
_entity_poly.pdbx_seq_one_letter_code
_entity_poly.pdbx_strand_id
1 'polypeptide(L)'
;MDATASFAIYCDLTYIADANFENYLETHDADGNVVVLGDAASMGNGIANDNQVYTEKINNVVDLDISSLDISDLTGIEGFAALESLNVDYNDLNSLDLSGNTSLRILDAAENDLISLDLSGYTALEEVQLRSNSLTSLLVDNNSNLKKLKAGKNGLTSLDVSSCVQLEELAVHQNLLESLDVRNGNNSLITDFFVLYNDNLTCIQVDDPTAAYLSSWEKDDIASFNDDCIVPVITLTGANPQTVELGTAYTELGATADDGSTVLIDASSVNTNLLGQYTVTYDATDASGNIAVQVTRTVDVVDTNVPLITLTGDNPQEIALGSSYTELGATTDDGSTVIIDATDFVDAVGSYTIRYNATDASGNAAVEVTRTVNVVDNCPLVSLPTDNFTIITSGETCTDKNNGMINILAATELEYTTTINGTDYSFTSSLEVEDLAPGMYPICIGVNGFTNCEQCFEVVIADAENLAGKTELITEERTAKVNVEVTTGTAPYTVKINNEIIGEYTVKNFIVDVQHGDEVEVSSSVDCEGELSTKVNLINRLSIAPNPTQGDVTLFIPNIEVNRIRISLYNVLGVQVSYKEYKITSGQVVVLPQGIYLITINEGKAFKIIKQ
;
A
#
# COMPACT_ATOMS: atom_id res chain seq x y z
N MET A 1 88.58 -8.68 -64.63
CA MET A 1 87.83 -7.46 -64.94
C MET A 1 86.52 -7.91 -65.55
N ASP A 2 85.48 -7.94 -64.71
CA ASP A 2 84.11 -8.08 -65.17
C ASP A 2 83.65 -6.70 -65.64
N ALA A 3 83.10 -6.62 -66.86
CA ALA A 3 82.80 -5.39 -67.59
C ALA A 3 81.34 -4.92 -67.38
N THR A 4 80.77 -5.19 -66.21
CA THR A 4 79.35 -4.92 -65.91
C THR A 4 79.11 -3.99 -64.72
N ALA A 5 80.16 -3.49 -64.06
CA ALA A 5 80.03 -2.41 -63.09
C ALA A 5 80.01 -1.05 -63.81
N SER A 6 78.80 -0.52 -64.06
CA SER A 6 78.63 0.90 -64.34
C SER A 6 78.80 1.66 -63.02
N PHE A 7 79.77 2.56 -62.94
CA PHE A 7 79.86 3.53 -61.85
C PHE A 7 78.74 4.55 -62.07
N ALA A 8 77.65 4.45 -61.31
CA ALA A 8 76.72 5.55 -61.18
C ALA A 8 77.43 6.67 -60.39
N ILE A 9 77.50 7.87 -60.97
CA ILE A 9 78.11 9.04 -60.32
C ILE A 9 77.26 9.51 -59.13
N TYR A 10 75.96 9.26 -59.18
CA TYR A 10 74.96 9.54 -58.15
C TYR A 10 74.17 8.25 -57.87
N CYS A 11 74.02 7.87 -56.59
CA CYS A 11 73.37 6.61 -56.21
C CYS A 11 72.03 6.79 -55.48
N ASP A 12 71.71 8.02 -55.06
CA ASP A 12 70.47 8.35 -54.36
C ASP A 12 69.57 9.20 -55.26
N LEU A 13 68.30 8.77 -55.38
CA LEU A 13 67.25 9.39 -56.18
C LEU A 13 66.12 9.86 -55.27
N THR A 14 65.58 11.04 -55.54
CA THR A 14 64.37 11.58 -54.93
C THR A 14 63.20 11.40 -55.89
N TYR A 15 62.08 10.91 -55.38
CA TYR A 15 60.86 10.74 -56.17
C TYR A 15 60.12 12.08 -56.29
N ILE A 16 59.78 12.49 -57.51
CA ILE A 16 59.02 13.71 -57.81
C ILE A 16 57.69 13.29 -58.44
N ALA A 17 56.57 13.54 -57.76
CA ALA A 17 55.27 13.03 -58.20
C ALA A 17 54.64 13.84 -59.36
N ASP A 18 54.80 15.16 -59.32
CA ASP A 18 54.22 16.09 -60.28
C ASP A 18 55.15 16.28 -61.49
N ALA A 19 54.61 16.09 -62.69
CA ALA A 19 55.38 16.15 -63.93
C ALA A 19 55.88 17.57 -64.24
N ASN A 20 55.15 18.61 -63.85
CA ASN A 20 55.59 20.00 -64.05
C ASN A 20 56.73 20.34 -63.09
N PHE A 21 56.65 19.86 -61.84
CA PHE A 21 57.73 20.00 -60.87
C PHE A 21 58.99 19.27 -61.35
N GLU A 22 58.88 18.01 -61.75
CA GLU A 22 60.00 17.23 -62.28
C GLU A 22 60.61 17.89 -63.53
N ASN A 23 59.77 18.28 -64.50
CA ASN A 23 60.24 18.92 -65.72
C ASN A 23 60.97 20.24 -65.45
N TYR A 24 60.55 21.01 -64.43
CA TYR A 24 61.28 22.19 -64.01
C TYR A 24 62.69 21.82 -63.55
N LEU A 25 62.84 20.83 -62.68
CA LEU A 25 64.14 20.37 -62.17
C LEU A 25 65.04 19.84 -63.30
N GLU A 26 64.46 19.18 -64.31
CA GLU A 26 65.19 18.68 -65.47
C GLU A 26 65.71 19.76 -66.41
N THR A 27 65.10 20.95 -66.37
CA THR A 27 65.35 22.04 -67.32
C THR A 27 65.87 23.32 -66.67
N HIS A 28 66.12 23.32 -65.35
CA HIS A 28 66.68 24.46 -64.63
C HIS A 28 67.88 24.05 -63.77
N ASP A 29 68.86 24.95 -63.66
CA ASP A 29 69.95 24.81 -62.69
C ASP A 29 69.57 25.37 -61.31
N ALA A 30 70.44 25.19 -60.32
CA ALA A 30 70.19 25.63 -58.93
C ALA A 30 70.10 27.15 -58.76
N ASP A 31 70.48 27.93 -59.77
CA ASP A 31 70.32 29.39 -59.79
C ASP A 31 69.01 29.82 -60.50
N GLY A 32 68.18 28.85 -60.92
CA GLY A 32 66.92 29.09 -61.62
C GLY A 32 67.07 29.40 -63.12
N ASN A 33 68.26 29.22 -63.71
CA ASN A 33 68.45 29.45 -65.14
C ASN A 33 67.98 28.26 -65.97
N VAL A 34 67.31 28.55 -67.09
CA VAL A 34 66.91 27.51 -68.05
C VAL A 34 68.15 26.88 -68.69
N VAL A 35 68.25 25.56 -68.58
CA VAL A 35 69.25 24.70 -69.23
C VAL A 35 68.57 23.70 -70.16
N VAL A 36 69.34 23.10 -71.06
CA VAL A 36 68.80 22.06 -71.95
C VAL A 36 68.59 20.75 -71.17
N LEU A 37 67.58 19.96 -71.55
CA LEU A 37 67.35 18.64 -70.95
C LEU A 37 68.63 17.77 -71.04
N GLY A 38 69.04 17.20 -69.92
CA GLY A 38 70.26 16.39 -69.81
C GLY A 38 71.55 17.20 -69.60
N ASP A 39 71.46 18.52 -69.38
CA ASP A 39 72.61 19.32 -68.96
C ASP A 39 73.13 18.85 -67.60
N ALA A 40 74.46 18.84 -67.43
CA ALA A 40 75.07 18.45 -66.16
C ALA A 40 74.74 19.44 -65.03
N ALA A 41 74.44 20.70 -65.37
CA ALA A 41 74.07 21.75 -64.43
C ALA A 41 72.59 21.72 -64.01
N SER A 42 71.71 20.95 -64.66
CA SER A 42 70.31 20.84 -64.24
C SER A 42 70.20 20.25 -62.84
N MET A 43 69.12 20.53 -62.12
CA MET A 43 68.80 19.90 -60.83
C MET A 43 68.34 18.43 -61.00
N GLY A 44 67.88 18.06 -62.18
CA GLY A 44 67.34 16.75 -62.52
C GLY A 44 68.36 15.66 -62.85
N ASN A 45 67.86 14.47 -63.18
CA ASN A 45 68.65 13.31 -63.57
C ASN A 45 69.00 13.26 -65.07
N GLY A 46 68.41 14.15 -65.87
CA GLY A 46 68.54 14.26 -67.32
C GLY A 46 67.43 13.56 -68.13
N ILE A 47 66.41 13.03 -67.48
CA ILE A 47 65.32 12.23 -68.06
C ILE A 47 64.00 12.84 -67.58
N ALA A 48 63.24 13.44 -68.49
CA ALA A 48 61.95 14.03 -68.14
C ALA A 48 60.83 12.99 -68.02
N ASN A 49 59.96 13.16 -67.03
CA ASN A 49 58.77 12.34 -66.77
C ASN A 49 59.09 10.89 -66.36
N ASP A 50 60.19 10.67 -65.66
CA ASP A 50 60.51 9.40 -65.00
C ASP A 50 60.23 9.43 -63.48
N ASN A 51 59.76 10.56 -62.97
CA ASN A 51 59.45 10.85 -61.57
C ASN A 51 60.68 10.80 -60.66
N GLN A 52 61.90 10.99 -61.17
CA GLN A 52 63.11 10.86 -60.38
C GLN A 52 64.13 11.97 -60.65
N VAL A 53 64.73 12.52 -59.59
CA VAL A 53 65.90 13.41 -59.70
C VAL A 53 67.04 12.91 -58.81
N TYR A 54 68.28 13.29 -59.09
CA TYR A 54 69.40 12.95 -58.20
C TYR A 54 69.33 13.80 -56.92
N THR A 55 69.24 13.15 -55.75
CA THR A 55 69.13 13.85 -54.46
C THR A 55 70.33 14.78 -54.23
N GLU A 56 71.53 14.39 -54.66
CA GLU A 56 72.75 15.20 -54.53
C GLU A 56 72.72 16.51 -55.33
N LYS A 57 71.85 16.63 -56.35
CA LYS A 57 71.72 17.84 -57.15
C LYS A 57 70.75 18.86 -56.54
N ILE A 58 69.77 18.39 -55.76
CA ILE A 58 68.75 19.24 -55.13
C ILE A 58 69.05 19.56 -53.66
N ASN A 59 69.85 18.73 -52.96
CA ASN A 59 70.07 18.88 -51.52
C ASN A 59 70.82 20.15 -51.09
N ASN A 60 71.52 20.82 -52.01
CA ASN A 60 72.26 22.07 -51.77
C ASN A 60 71.56 23.30 -52.37
N VAL A 61 70.38 23.15 -52.96
CA VAL A 61 69.59 24.27 -53.49
C VAL A 61 69.06 25.07 -52.30
N VAL A 62 69.29 26.38 -52.33
CA VAL A 62 68.96 27.31 -51.22
C VAL A 62 67.71 28.13 -51.53
N ASP A 63 67.48 28.44 -52.80
CA ASP A 63 66.33 29.20 -53.29
C ASP A 63 65.70 28.41 -54.44
N LEU A 64 64.38 28.19 -54.34
CA LEU A 64 63.61 27.49 -55.35
C LEU A 64 62.35 28.29 -55.68
N ASP A 65 62.29 28.78 -56.91
CA ASP A 65 61.10 29.42 -57.48
C ASP A 65 60.45 28.51 -58.52
N ILE A 66 59.33 27.92 -58.13
CA ILE A 66 58.49 27.05 -58.93
C ILE A 66 57.05 27.60 -59.00
N SER A 67 56.92 28.93 -58.95
CA SER A 67 55.64 29.62 -59.06
C SER A 67 55.05 29.53 -60.48
N SER A 68 53.71 29.53 -60.58
CA SER A 68 52.99 29.55 -61.87
C SER A 68 53.31 28.37 -62.80
N LEU A 69 53.46 27.17 -62.25
CA LEU A 69 53.84 25.97 -63.00
C LEU A 69 52.74 24.90 -63.07
N ASP A 70 51.52 25.22 -62.62
CA ASP A 70 50.41 24.26 -62.51
C ASP A 70 50.82 23.00 -61.71
N ILE A 71 51.56 23.19 -60.60
CA ILE A 71 51.99 22.10 -59.71
C ILE A 71 50.89 21.80 -58.70
N SER A 72 50.56 20.53 -58.54
CA SER A 72 49.50 20.06 -57.62
C SER A 72 50.01 19.16 -56.49
N ASP A 73 51.24 18.64 -56.61
CA ASP A 73 51.88 17.74 -55.65
C ASP A 73 53.38 18.05 -55.51
N LEU A 74 53.79 18.50 -54.31
CA LEU A 74 55.19 18.82 -53.98
C LEU A 74 55.98 17.64 -53.42
N THR A 75 55.48 16.40 -53.50
CA THR A 75 56.24 15.20 -53.10
C THR A 75 57.64 15.24 -53.74
N GLY A 76 58.67 15.11 -52.90
CA GLY A 76 60.07 15.22 -53.26
C GLY A 76 60.74 16.52 -52.80
N ILE A 77 59.97 17.52 -52.37
CA ILE A 77 60.49 18.77 -51.80
C ILE A 77 61.32 18.53 -50.53
N GLU A 78 61.08 17.42 -49.82
CA GLU A 78 61.89 16.99 -48.67
C GLU A 78 63.35 16.69 -49.02
N GLY A 79 63.66 16.47 -50.30
CA GLY A 79 65.02 16.31 -50.81
C GLY A 79 65.85 17.61 -50.79
N PHE A 80 65.21 18.77 -50.68
CA PHE A 80 65.84 20.09 -50.68
C PHE A 80 66.26 20.49 -49.25
N ALA A 81 67.21 19.74 -48.68
CA ALA A 81 67.61 19.89 -47.27
C ALA A 81 68.23 21.25 -46.90
N ALA A 82 68.81 21.97 -47.87
CA ALA A 82 69.41 23.30 -47.67
C ALA A 82 68.48 24.48 -48.00
N LEU A 83 67.20 24.22 -48.30
CA LEU A 83 66.26 25.24 -48.76
C LEU A 83 65.99 26.29 -47.68
N GLU A 84 66.26 27.55 -48.00
CA GLU A 84 65.96 28.72 -47.16
C GLU A 84 64.81 29.57 -47.74
N SER A 85 64.57 29.50 -49.06
CA SER A 85 63.56 30.29 -49.76
C SER A 85 62.78 29.40 -50.73
N LEU A 86 61.46 29.34 -50.57
CA LEU A 86 60.56 28.58 -51.44
C LEU A 86 59.44 29.48 -51.93
N ASN A 87 59.33 29.62 -53.26
CA ASN A 87 58.21 30.24 -53.92
C ASN A 87 57.42 29.20 -54.73
N VAL A 88 56.19 28.95 -54.29
CA VAL A 88 55.20 28.07 -54.92
C VAL A 88 53.90 28.83 -55.22
N ASP A 89 53.96 30.16 -55.31
CA ASP A 89 52.83 31.03 -55.65
C ASP A 89 52.15 30.61 -56.95
N TYR A 90 50.83 30.80 -57.03
CA TYR A 90 50.03 30.53 -58.23
C TYR A 90 50.18 29.09 -58.74
N ASN A 91 49.81 28.13 -57.89
CA ASN A 91 49.80 26.70 -58.21
C ASN A 91 48.49 26.07 -57.69
N ASP A 92 48.32 24.76 -57.88
CA ASP A 92 47.09 24.03 -57.53
C ASP A 92 47.29 23.19 -56.24
N LEU A 93 48.10 23.66 -55.29
CA LEU A 93 48.42 22.91 -54.07
C LEU A 93 47.26 22.95 -53.09
N ASN A 94 46.73 21.77 -52.74
CA ASN A 94 45.73 21.62 -51.67
C ASN A 94 46.34 21.23 -50.31
N SER A 95 47.63 20.85 -50.31
CA SER A 95 48.40 20.50 -49.12
C SER A 95 49.87 20.86 -49.34
N LEU A 96 50.58 21.12 -48.24
CA LEU A 96 51.98 21.55 -48.27
C LEU A 96 52.70 20.92 -47.09
N ASP A 97 53.42 19.82 -47.33
CA ASP A 97 54.31 19.20 -46.36
C ASP A 97 55.74 19.67 -46.62
N LEU A 98 56.27 20.44 -45.68
CA LEU A 98 57.64 20.98 -45.73
C LEU A 98 58.52 20.36 -44.64
N SER A 99 58.13 19.23 -44.05
CA SER A 99 58.79 18.67 -42.86
C SER A 99 60.29 18.37 -43.04
N GLY A 100 60.76 18.20 -44.28
CA GLY A 100 62.18 18.08 -44.63
C GLY A 100 62.95 19.40 -44.72
N ASN A 101 62.27 20.54 -44.82
CA ASN A 101 62.84 21.85 -45.14
C ASN A 101 62.93 22.76 -43.89
N THR A 102 63.49 22.25 -42.80
CA THR A 102 63.56 22.96 -41.50
C THR A 102 64.42 24.24 -41.49
N SER A 103 65.21 24.48 -42.54
CA SER A 103 66.03 25.68 -42.72
C SER A 103 65.27 26.86 -43.35
N LEU A 104 63.98 26.68 -43.69
CA LEU A 104 63.19 27.67 -44.41
C LEU A 104 63.06 28.99 -43.65
N ARG A 105 63.30 30.09 -44.36
CA ARG A 105 63.24 31.47 -43.88
C ARG A 105 62.18 32.27 -44.62
N ILE A 106 61.97 31.98 -45.90
CA ILE A 106 60.98 32.64 -46.75
C ILE A 106 60.09 31.57 -47.38
N LEU A 107 58.78 31.72 -47.19
CA LEU A 107 57.78 30.89 -47.84
C LEU A 107 56.77 31.80 -48.54
N ASP A 108 56.68 31.67 -49.86
CA ASP A 108 55.56 32.20 -50.64
C ASP A 108 54.74 31.04 -51.20
N ALA A 109 53.52 30.90 -50.69
CA ALA A 109 52.53 29.93 -51.12
C ALA A 109 51.16 30.61 -51.30
N ALA A 110 51.18 31.87 -51.78
CA ALA A 110 49.97 32.56 -52.18
C ALA A 110 49.30 31.89 -53.40
N GLU A 111 48.03 32.23 -53.63
CA GLU A 111 47.23 31.77 -54.77
C GLU A 111 47.31 30.25 -55.01
N ASN A 112 46.99 29.48 -53.96
CA ASN A 112 46.85 28.02 -53.97
C ASN A 112 45.51 27.61 -53.32
N ASP A 113 45.28 26.31 -53.13
CA ASP A 113 44.06 25.75 -52.54
C ASP A 113 44.27 25.18 -51.12
N LEU A 114 45.25 25.71 -50.36
CA LEU A 114 45.60 25.18 -49.04
C LEU A 114 44.44 25.36 -48.04
N ILE A 115 44.12 24.30 -47.29
CA ILE A 115 43.00 24.26 -46.32
C ILE A 115 43.50 24.50 -44.88
N SER A 116 44.70 24.05 -44.57
CA SER A 116 45.36 24.21 -43.28
C SER A 116 46.86 24.20 -43.45
N LEU A 117 47.57 24.95 -42.60
CA LEU A 117 49.03 24.94 -42.60
C LEU A 117 49.56 25.04 -41.16
N ASP A 118 50.42 24.10 -40.80
CA ASP A 118 51.13 24.11 -39.53
C ASP A 118 52.59 24.51 -39.76
N LEU A 119 52.96 25.71 -39.31
CA LEU A 119 54.30 26.26 -39.44
C LEU A 119 55.11 26.20 -38.13
N SER A 120 54.57 25.54 -37.10
CA SER A 120 55.16 25.56 -35.76
C SER A 120 56.55 24.91 -35.67
N GLY A 121 56.87 24.03 -36.62
CA GLY A 121 58.18 23.39 -36.75
C GLY A 121 59.28 24.25 -37.40
N TYR A 122 58.94 25.38 -38.04
CA TYR A 122 59.89 26.15 -38.86
C TYR A 122 60.35 27.42 -38.15
N THR A 123 61.15 27.24 -37.09
CA THR A 123 61.59 28.33 -36.21
C THR A 123 62.48 29.39 -36.89
N ALA A 124 62.99 29.10 -38.08
CA ALA A 124 63.82 30.01 -38.88
C ALA A 124 63.01 30.96 -39.78
N LEU A 125 61.68 30.76 -39.92
CA LEU A 125 60.83 31.59 -40.78
C LEU A 125 60.90 33.08 -40.38
N GLU A 126 61.09 33.92 -41.39
CA GLU A 126 61.12 35.39 -41.31
C GLU A 126 59.99 36.02 -42.12
N GLU A 127 59.60 35.42 -43.26
CA GLU A 127 58.56 35.93 -44.15
C GLU A 127 57.67 34.79 -44.66
N VAL A 128 56.36 34.97 -44.50
CA VAL A 128 55.34 33.99 -44.91
C VAL A 128 54.23 34.70 -45.68
N GLN A 129 54.00 34.28 -46.93
CA GLN A 129 52.92 34.75 -47.79
C GLN A 129 51.97 33.59 -48.14
N LEU A 130 50.70 33.73 -47.79
CA LEU A 130 49.64 32.72 -47.85
C LEU A 130 48.33 33.32 -48.38
N ARG A 131 48.42 34.47 -49.05
CA ARG A 131 47.24 35.20 -49.52
C ARG A 131 46.45 34.37 -50.53
N SER A 132 45.12 34.51 -50.53
CA SER A 132 44.23 33.84 -51.50
C SER A 132 44.38 32.31 -51.46
N ASN A 133 44.17 31.72 -50.28
CA ASN A 133 44.04 30.28 -50.10
C ASN A 133 42.65 29.97 -49.50
N SER A 134 42.43 28.72 -49.08
CA SER A 134 41.23 28.29 -48.36
C SER A 134 41.51 27.97 -46.88
N LEU A 135 42.51 28.63 -46.27
CA LEU A 135 42.98 28.28 -44.92
C LEU A 135 41.88 28.52 -43.90
N THR A 136 41.53 27.49 -43.15
CA THR A 136 40.65 27.57 -41.96
C THR A 136 41.46 27.52 -40.67
N SER A 137 42.71 27.07 -40.74
CA SER A 137 43.65 27.01 -39.62
C SER A 137 45.07 27.33 -40.11
N LEU A 138 45.74 28.18 -39.35
CA LEU A 138 47.16 28.51 -39.52
C LEU A 138 47.80 28.50 -38.15
N LEU A 139 48.77 27.62 -37.95
CA LEU A 139 49.56 27.55 -36.71
C LEU A 139 50.92 28.17 -36.95
N VAL A 140 51.25 29.21 -36.20
CA VAL A 140 52.55 29.90 -36.25
C VAL A 140 53.22 29.93 -34.87
N ASP A 141 52.83 28.99 -34.02
CA ASP A 141 53.39 28.82 -32.69
C ASP A 141 54.90 28.55 -32.78
N ASN A 142 55.72 29.34 -32.08
CA ASN A 142 57.19 29.25 -32.07
C ASN A 142 57.91 29.94 -33.25
N ASN A 143 57.23 30.66 -34.15
CA ASN A 143 57.91 31.43 -35.19
C ASN A 143 58.43 32.80 -34.66
N SER A 144 59.31 32.77 -33.65
CA SER A 144 59.83 33.97 -32.99
C SER A 144 60.71 34.90 -33.87
N ASN A 145 61.16 34.42 -35.03
CA ASN A 145 61.89 35.20 -36.03
C ASN A 145 60.98 35.78 -37.13
N LEU A 146 59.67 35.47 -37.11
CA LEU A 146 58.73 35.90 -38.13
C LEU A 146 58.55 37.42 -38.07
N LYS A 147 58.88 38.09 -39.17
CA LYS A 147 58.76 39.54 -39.35
C LYS A 147 57.54 39.92 -40.17
N LYS A 148 57.16 39.09 -41.14
CA LYS A 148 56.04 39.37 -42.02
C LYS A 148 55.13 38.16 -42.17
N LEU A 149 53.85 38.36 -41.90
CA LEU A 149 52.81 37.35 -42.11
C LEU A 149 51.67 37.94 -42.95
N LYS A 150 51.48 37.39 -44.16
CA LYS A 150 50.42 37.78 -45.08
C LYS A 150 49.49 36.59 -45.35
N ALA A 151 48.37 36.52 -44.64
CA ALA A 151 47.37 35.46 -44.80
C ALA A 151 45.96 36.01 -45.12
N GLY A 152 45.87 37.17 -45.77
CA GLY A 152 44.60 37.75 -46.19
C GLY A 152 43.89 36.94 -47.30
N LYS A 153 42.57 37.10 -47.43
CA LYS A 153 41.71 36.28 -48.33
C LYS A 153 41.83 34.78 -48.03
N ASN A 154 41.46 34.40 -46.82
CA ASN A 154 41.37 33.02 -46.35
C ASN A 154 40.05 32.83 -45.59
N GLY A 155 39.88 31.70 -44.92
CA GLY A 155 38.73 31.37 -44.06
C GLY A 155 39.09 31.24 -42.58
N LEU A 156 40.13 31.93 -42.10
CA LEU A 156 40.59 31.83 -40.71
C LEU A 156 39.53 32.39 -39.76
N THR A 157 39.19 31.64 -38.70
CA THR A 157 38.30 32.09 -37.62
C THR A 157 39.06 32.55 -36.37
N SER A 158 40.32 32.14 -36.24
CA SER A 158 41.20 32.58 -35.18
C SER A 158 42.63 32.63 -35.71
N LEU A 159 43.44 33.51 -35.12
CA LEU A 159 44.87 33.54 -35.33
C LEU A 159 45.56 34.00 -34.06
N ASP A 160 46.59 33.26 -33.66
CA ASP A 160 47.48 33.60 -32.54
C ASP A 160 48.88 33.88 -33.11
N VAL A 161 49.35 35.12 -32.93
CA VAL A 161 50.73 35.53 -33.25
C VAL A 161 51.47 36.03 -32.00
N SER A 162 51.01 35.68 -30.80
CA SER A 162 51.61 36.07 -29.52
C SER A 162 53.05 35.58 -29.37
N SER A 163 53.44 34.50 -30.07
CA SER A 163 54.82 34.01 -30.07
C SER A 163 55.75 34.70 -31.11
N CYS A 164 55.18 35.48 -32.03
CA CYS A 164 55.90 36.14 -33.13
C CYS A 164 56.50 37.48 -32.66
N VAL A 165 57.50 37.41 -31.78
CA VAL A 165 58.07 38.59 -31.09
C VAL A 165 58.82 39.59 -31.98
N GLN A 166 59.12 39.24 -33.24
CA GLN A 166 59.77 40.10 -34.24
C GLN A 166 58.80 40.61 -35.32
N LEU A 167 57.48 40.44 -35.15
CA LEU A 167 56.50 40.79 -36.18
C LEU A 167 56.51 42.30 -36.47
N GLU A 168 56.70 42.65 -37.74
CA GLU A 168 56.73 44.02 -38.28
C GLU A 168 55.52 44.28 -39.20
N GLU A 169 55.05 43.25 -39.91
CA GLU A 169 53.90 43.31 -40.84
C GLU A 169 52.93 42.14 -40.60
N LEU A 170 51.66 42.48 -40.39
CA LEU A 170 50.55 41.51 -40.30
C LEU A 170 49.42 41.91 -41.24
N ALA A 171 49.15 41.08 -42.24
CA ALA A 171 48.04 41.26 -43.18
C ALA A 171 47.12 40.02 -43.19
N VAL A 172 45.98 40.12 -42.53
CA VAL A 172 44.97 39.05 -42.40
C VAL A 172 43.57 39.55 -42.75
N HIS A 173 43.51 40.56 -43.62
CA HIS A 173 42.28 41.12 -44.16
C HIS A 173 41.46 40.09 -44.98
N GLN A 174 40.14 40.26 -45.03
CA GLN A 174 39.23 39.35 -45.74
C GLN A 174 39.33 37.90 -45.24
N ASN A 175 39.14 37.72 -43.93
CA ASN A 175 39.01 36.42 -43.26
C ASN A 175 37.66 36.37 -42.52
N LEU A 176 37.49 35.36 -41.65
CA LEU A 176 36.30 35.20 -40.80
C LEU A 176 36.68 35.28 -39.31
N LEU A 177 37.71 36.05 -38.97
CA LEU A 177 38.28 36.07 -37.62
C LEU A 177 37.20 36.45 -36.60
N GLU A 178 37.07 35.64 -35.56
CA GLU A 178 36.31 35.91 -34.34
C GLU A 178 37.25 36.31 -33.20
N SER A 179 38.51 35.87 -33.28
CA SER A 179 39.58 36.19 -32.33
C SER A 179 40.91 36.42 -33.04
N LEU A 180 41.68 37.38 -32.54
CA LEU A 180 43.04 37.66 -32.99
C LEU A 180 43.88 38.02 -31.76
N ASP A 181 44.88 37.20 -31.45
CA ASP A 181 45.84 37.50 -30.39
C ASP A 181 47.15 37.98 -31.00
N VAL A 182 47.45 39.26 -30.80
CA VAL A 182 48.72 39.85 -31.21
C VAL A 182 49.61 40.23 -30.04
N ARG A 183 49.36 39.76 -28.81
CA ARG A 183 50.17 40.09 -27.61
C ARG A 183 51.57 39.46 -27.64
N ASN A 184 52.41 39.99 -28.51
CA ASN A 184 53.75 39.48 -28.78
C ASN A 184 54.83 40.16 -27.93
N GLY A 185 54.44 41.01 -26.97
CA GLY A 185 55.34 41.78 -26.10
C GLY A 185 56.10 42.89 -26.82
N ASN A 186 55.89 43.07 -28.13
CA ASN A 186 56.61 43.99 -29.01
C ASN A 186 55.69 44.64 -30.05
N ASN A 187 54.40 44.85 -29.77
CA ASN A 187 53.43 45.44 -30.70
C ASN A 187 53.90 46.74 -31.38
N SER A 188 54.77 47.52 -30.73
CA SER A 188 55.37 48.74 -31.31
C SER A 188 56.25 48.50 -32.55
N LEU A 189 56.68 47.26 -32.81
CA LEU A 189 57.41 46.88 -34.03
C LEU A 189 56.47 46.74 -35.23
N ILE A 190 55.17 46.48 -35.01
CA ILE A 190 54.21 46.29 -36.10
C ILE A 190 53.85 47.65 -36.70
N THR A 191 54.45 47.95 -37.84
CA THR A 191 54.21 49.20 -38.59
C THR A 191 53.11 49.06 -39.63
N ASP A 192 52.87 47.84 -40.08
CA ASP A 192 51.90 47.52 -41.13
C ASP A 192 50.91 46.48 -40.60
N PHE A 193 49.69 46.92 -40.32
CA PHE A 193 48.64 46.10 -39.70
C PHE A 193 47.34 46.23 -40.50
N PHE A 194 46.98 45.17 -41.23
CA PHE A 194 45.84 45.13 -42.13
C PHE A 194 44.89 43.98 -41.75
N VAL A 195 43.82 44.30 -41.02
CA VAL A 195 42.85 43.32 -40.47
C VAL A 195 41.41 43.64 -40.91
N LEU A 196 41.22 44.54 -41.86
CA LEU A 196 39.91 44.90 -42.41
C LEU A 196 39.16 43.70 -43.02
N TYR A 197 37.83 43.80 -43.05
CA TYR A 197 36.92 42.80 -43.62
C TYR A 197 36.96 41.45 -42.88
N ASN A 198 36.91 41.51 -41.56
CA ASN A 198 36.69 40.43 -40.61
C ASN A 198 35.44 40.76 -39.78
N ASP A 199 34.26 40.67 -40.40
CA ASP A 199 33.00 41.18 -39.82
C ASP A 199 32.61 40.56 -38.46
N ASN A 200 33.17 39.40 -38.10
CA ASN A 200 32.94 38.73 -36.82
C ASN A 200 33.94 39.12 -35.71
N LEU A 201 35.00 39.87 -36.04
CA LEU A 201 36.07 40.20 -35.11
C LEU A 201 35.65 41.39 -34.26
N THR A 202 35.26 41.14 -33.01
CA THR A 202 34.82 42.21 -32.09
C THR A 202 35.95 42.71 -31.18
N CYS A 203 37.01 41.91 -31.02
CA CYS A 203 38.10 42.22 -30.11
C CYS A 203 39.44 41.68 -30.64
N ILE A 204 40.47 42.53 -30.60
CA ILE A 204 41.86 42.22 -30.95
C ILE A 204 42.68 42.34 -29.67
N GLN A 205 43.30 41.24 -29.24
CA GLN A 205 44.13 41.23 -28.03
C GLN A 205 45.49 41.86 -28.32
N VAL A 206 45.83 42.94 -27.62
CA VAL A 206 47.07 43.72 -27.81
C VAL A 206 47.84 43.87 -26.51
N ASP A 207 49.14 44.16 -26.59
CA ASP A 207 50.01 44.28 -25.40
C ASP A 207 49.57 45.43 -24.47
N ASP A 208 49.11 46.54 -25.04
CA ASP A 208 48.62 47.73 -24.33
C ASP A 208 47.52 48.41 -25.16
N PRO A 209 46.23 48.32 -24.77
CA PRO A 209 45.10 48.87 -25.53
C PRO A 209 45.07 50.41 -25.53
N THR A 210 45.94 51.06 -24.77
CA THR A 210 46.05 52.53 -24.70
C THR A 210 47.19 53.09 -25.55
N ALA A 211 47.96 52.23 -26.22
CA ALA A 211 49.14 52.63 -26.96
C ALA A 211 48.81 53.49 -28.19
N ALA A 212 49.63 54.53 -28.43
CA ALA A 212 49.37 55.50 -29.48
C ALA A 212 49.49 54.92 -30.91
N TYR A 213 50.34 53.91 -31.13
CA TYR A 213 50.56 53.31 -32.46
C TYR A 213 49.32 52.57 -32.99
N LEU A 214 48.41 52.14 -32.10
CA LEU A 214 47.14 51.50 -32.47
C LEU A 214 46.26 52.39 -33.36
N SER A 215 46.45 53.71 -33.31
CA SER A 215 45.72 54.65 -34.18
C SER A 215 46.10 54.54 -35.67
N SER A 216 47.23 53.91 -35.98
CA SER A 216 47.67 53.63 -37.35
C SER A 216 47.24 52.26 -37.87
N TRP A 217 46.73 51.39 -37.01
CA TRP A 217 46.36 50.03 -37.37
C TRP A 217 44.96 50.00 -38.02
N GLU A 218 44.85 49.30 -39.14
CA GLU A 218 43.59 49.19 -39.88
C GLU A 218 42.80 47.94 -39.44
N LYS A 219 41.61 48.18 -38.90
CA LYS A 219 40.66 47.15 -38.44
C LYS A 219 39.23 47.60 -38.75
N ASP A 220 38.28 46.67 -38.66
CA ASP A 220 36.87 47.02 -38.81
C ASP A 220 36.37 47.89 -37.65
N ASP A 221 35.29 48.63 -37.90
CA ASP A 221 34.68 49.54 -36.93
C ASP A 221 34.12 48.79 -35.70
N ILE A 222 33.67 47.55 -35.89
CA ILE A 222 33.14 46.68 -34.82
C ILE A 222 34.22 46.14 -33.89
N ALA A 223 35.46 45.99 -34.39
CA ALA A 223 36.58 45.49 -33.62
C ALA A 223 37.05 46.54 -32.60
N SER A 224 37.48 46.11 -31.42
CA SER A 224 38.12 46.96 -30.41
C SER A 224 39.49 46.38 -30.02
N PHE A 225 40.39 47.23 -29.53
CA PHE A 225 41.65 46.78 -28.95
C PHE A 225 41.47 46.60 -27.44
N ASN A 226 41.83 45.42 -26.92
CA ASN A 226 41.79 45.12 -25.49
C ASN A 226 43.04 44.31 -25.09
N ASP A 227 43.50 44.36 -23.85
CA ASP A 227 44.53 43.44 -23.33
C ASP A 227 43.94 42.08 -22.92
N ASP A 228 42.61 42.04 -22.76
CA ASP A 228 41.83 40.85 -22.49
C ASP A 228 40.53 40.84 -23.31
N CYS A 229 40.38 39.85 -24.19
CA CYS A 229 39.16 39.67 -24.99
C CYS A 229 38.31 38.48 -24.53
N ILE A 230 38.64 37.86 -23.39
CA ILE A 230 37.88 36.72 -22.87
C ILE A 230 36.68 37.25 -22.09
N VAL A 231 35.47 36.90 -22.52
CA VAL A 231 34.26 37.24 -21.78
C VAL A 231 34.08 36.29 -20.58
N PRO A 232 33.56 36.77 -19.44
CA PRO A 232 33.22 35.90 -18.32
C PRO A 232 32.11 34.91 -18.68
N VAL A 233 32.19 33.69 -18.13
CA VAL A 233 31.17 32.64 -18.28
C VAL A 233 30.37 32.49 -16.99
N ILE A 234 29.06 32.75 -17.05
CA ILE A 234 28.16 32.63 -15.90
C ILE A 234 27.66 31.19 -15.76
N THR A 235 27.78 30.63 -14.57
CA THR A 235 27.24 29.32 -14.18
C THR A 235 26.17 29.47 -13.09
N LEU A 236 24.95 28.99 -13.35
CA LEU A 236 23.86 28.99 -12.37
C LEU A 236 24.12 27.99 -11.24
N THR A 237 23.80 28.37 -10.00
CA THR A 237 23.77 27.45 -8.86
C THR A 237 22.36 26.91 -8.66
N GLY A 238 22.19 25.59 -8.57
CA GLY A 238 20.88 24.97 -8.32
C GLY A 238 20.04 24.77 -9.59
N ALA A 239 18.73 24.55 -9.41
CA ALA A 239 17.84 24.11 -10.48
C ALA A 239 17.52 25.23 -11.49
N ASN A 240 17.35 24.84 -12.75
CA ASN A 240 16.78 25.65 -13.83
C ASN A 240 15.96 24.73 -14.75
N PRO A 241 14.62 24.78 -14.75
CA PRO A 241 13.77 25.70 -13.98
C PRO A 241 13.83 25.48 -12.47
N GLN A 242 13.58 26.54 -11.70
CA GLN A 242 13.35 26.51 -10.25
C GLN A 242 11.85 26.51 -9.97
N THR A 243 11.35 25.48 -9.29
CA THR A 243 9.94 25.41 -8.86
C THR A 243 9.73 26.15 -7.53
N VAL A 244 8.70 26.99 -7.45
CA VAL A 244 8.32 27.76 -6.26
C VAL A 244 6.83 27.58 -6.01
N GLU A 245 6.47 27.32 -4.75
CA GLU A 245 5.07 27.16 -4.34
C GLU A 245 4.34 28.51 -4.31
N LEU A 246 3.09 28.54 -4.78
CA LEU A 246 2.25 29.73 -4.82
C LEU A 246 2.16 30.40 -3.43
N GLY A 247 2.37 31.71 -3.39
CA GLY A 247 2.32 32.54 -2.18
C GLY A 247 3.56 32.46 -1.28
N THR A 248 4.55 31.63 -1.61
CA THR A 248 5.81 31.55 -0.83
C THR A 248 6.82 32.60 -1.28
N ALA A 249 7.79 32.91 -0.41
CA ALA A 249 8.83 33.88 -0.74
C ALA A 249 9.84 33.30 -1.75
N TYR A 250 10.16 34.07 -2.78
CA TYR A 250 11.23 33.70 -3.73
C TYR A 250 12.59 33.71 -3.04
N THR A 251 13.33 32.61 -3.13
CA THR A 251 14.71 32.49 -2.67
C THR A 251 15.61 32.28 -3.88
N GLU A 252 16.52 33.22 -4.12
CA GLU A 252 17.47 33.14 -5.22
C GLU A 252 18.59 32.14 -4.91
N LEU A 253 18.91 31.25 -5.86
CA LEU A 253 19.90 30.19 -5.69
C LEU A 253 21.34 30.62 -6.04
N GLY A 254 21.51 31.76 -6.68
CA GLY A 254 22.79 32.35 -7.07
C GLY A 254 23.35 31.85 -8.40
N ALA A 255 24.47 32.46 -8.77
CA ALA A 255 25.31 32.11 -9.91
C ALA A 255 26.75 32.60 -9.67
N THR A 256 27.72 32.06 -10.41
CA THR A 256 29.14 32.44 -10.34
C THR A 256 29.68 32.71 -11.74
N ALA A 257 30.64 33.63 -11.87
CA ALA A 257 31.47 33.76 -13.06
C ALA A 257 32.80 32.98 -12.87
N ASP A 258 33.34 32.41 -13.95
CA ASP A 258 34.55 31.58 -13.96
C ASP A 258 35.85 32.36 -13.67
N ASP A 259 35.88 33.63 -14.06
CA ASP A 259 36.95 34.59 -13.79
C ASP A 259 36.86 35.27 -12.40
N GLY A 260 35.80 34.98 -11.64
CA GLY A 260 35.53 35.60 -10.34
C GLY A 260 34.81 36.95 -10.40
N SER A 261 34.35 37.38 -11.57
CA SER A 261 33.54 38.58 -11.75
C SER A 261 32.24 38.54 -10.94
N THR A 262 31.77 39.72 -10.52
CA THR A 262 30.52 39.82 -9.77
C THR A 262 29.33 39.60 -10.71
N VAL A 263 28.47 38.64 -10.37
CA VAL A 263 27.21 38.40 -11.09
C VAL A 263 26.11 39.31 -10.55
N LEU A 264 25.56 40.15 -11.42
CA LEU A 264 24.37 40.96 -11.17
C LEU A 264 23.13 40.13 -11.48
N ILE A 265 22.20 40.07 -10.52
CA ILE A 265 20.99 39.24 -10.60
C ILE A 265 19.76 40.15 -10.61
N ASP A 266 18.93 40.05 -11.66
CA ASP A 266 17.62 40.72 -11.71
C ASP A 266 16.48 39.70 -11.62
N ALA A 267 15.88 39.62 -10.43
CA ALA A 267 14.69 38.81 -10.14
C ALA A 267 13.41 39.65 -10.01
N SER A 268 13.43 40.91 -10.45
CA SER A 268 12.31 41.85 -10.24
C SER A 268 11.00 41.43 -10.93
N SER A 269 11.09 40.56 -11.94
CA SER A 269 9.92 40.04 -12.66
C SER A 269 9.15 38.97 -11.87
N VAL A 270 9.79 38.30 -10.90
CA VAL A 270 9.23 37.13 -10.22
C VAL A 270 8.08 37.54 -9.31
N ASN A 271 6.87 37.05 -9.61
CA ASN A 271 5.69 37.24 -8.77
C ASN A 271 5.16 35.89 -8.26
N THR A 272 5.52 35.53 -7.04
CA THR A 272 5.12 34.25 -6.44
C THR A 272 3.65 34.18 -6.02
N ASN A 273 2.88 35.27 -6.14
CA ASN A 273 1.45 35.28 -5.82
C ASN A 273 0.56 34.95 -7.02
N LEU A 274 1.15 34.67 -8.18
CA LEU A 274 0.44 34.34 -9.40
C LEU A 274 1.09 33.11 -10.06
N LEU A 275 0.26 32.16 -10.48
CA LEU A 275 0.73 30.99 -11.22
C LEU A 275 1.33 31.41 -12.56
N GLY A 276 2.47 30.83 -12.92
CA GLY A 276 3.12 31.12 -14.19
C GLY A 276 4.63 30.89 -14.17
N GLN A 277 5.25 31.20 -15.30
CA GLN A 277 6.69 31.17 -15.45
C GLN A 277 7.25 32.59 -15.42
N TYR A 278 8.31 32.78 -14.66
CA TYR A 278 9.02 34.06 -14.52
C TYR A 278 10.49 33.89 -14.89
N THR A 279 11.14 34.98 -15.27
CA THR A 279 12.53 34.96 -15.73
C THR A 279 13.40 35.80 -14.82
N VAL A 280 14.47 35.20 -14.32
CA VAL A 280 15.57 35.90 -13.63
C VAL A 280 16.75 35.99 -14.59
N THR A 281 17.34 37.17 -14.72
CA THR A 281 18.52 37.38 -15.57
C THR A 281 19.79 37.52 -14.75
N TYR A 282 20.90 37.07 -15.33
CA TYR A 282 22.22 37.06 -14.74
C TYR A 282 23.19 37.70 -15.72
N ASP A 283 23.81 38.79 -15.29
CA ASP A 283 24.76 39.56 -16.07
C ASP A 283 26.09 39.64 -15.31
N ALA A 284 27.21 39.62 -16.01
CA ALA A 284 28.53 39.81 -15.43
C ALA A 284 29.39 40.65 -16.37
N THR A 285 30.27 41.45 -15.80
CA THR A 285 31.26 42.24 -16.54
C THR A 285 32.57 42.13 -15.78
N ASP A 286 33.64 41.80 -16.50
CA ASP A 286 34.96 41.65 -15.91
C ASP A 286 35.65 43.01 -15.66
N ALA A 287 36.87 42.96 -15.12
CA ALA A 287 37.67 44.16 -14.86
C ALA A 287 38.13 44.87 -16.14
N SER A 288 38.20 44.14 -17.25
CA SER A 288 38.62 44.58 -18.58
C SER A 288 37.45 45.15 -19.41
N GLY A 289 36.22 45.09 -18.87
CA GLY A 289 35.00 45.59 -19.48
C GLY A 289 34.28 44.59 -20.40
N ASN A 290 34.72 43.33 -20.47
CA ASN A 290 34.07 42.30 -21.26
C ASN A 290 32.77 41.86 -20.59
N ILE A 291 31.69 41.83 -21.38
CA ILE A 291 30.34 41.52 -20.90
C ILE A 291 30.04 40.04 -21.18
N ALA A 292 29.66 39.29 -20.15
CA ALA A 292 29.21 37.91 -20.29
C ALA A 292 27.96 37.82 -21.18
N VAL A 293 27.82 36.69 -21.86
CA VAL A 293 26.53 36.32 -22.45
C VAL A 293 25.51 36.18 -21.30
N GLN A 294 24.43 36.96 -21.35
CA GLN A 294 23.40 36.95 -20.32
C GLN A 294 22.82 35.54 -20.16
N VAL A 295 22.81 35.04 -18.92
CA VAL A 295 22.19 33.76 -18.57
C VAL A 295 20.82 34.04 -17.93
N THR A 296 19.88 33.11 -18.09
CA THR A 296 18.54 33.22 -17.49
C THR A 296 18.16 31.97 -16.71
N ARG A 297 17.42 32.17 -15.61
CA ARG A 297 16.73 31.11 -14.87
C ARG A 297 15.23 31.27 -15.04
N THR A 298 14.56 30.17 -15.37
CA THR A 298 13.10 30.08 -15.33
C THR A 298 12.66 29.75 -13.91
N VAL A 299 11.69 30.49 -13.38
CA VAL A 299 11.04 30.25 -12.09
C VAL A 299 9.59 29.85 -12.35
N ASP A 300 9.26 28.59 -12.06
CA ASP A 300 7.92 28.03 -12.22
C ASP A 300 7.16 28.17 -10.90
N VAL A 301 6.22 29.11 -10.86
CA VAL A 301 5.30 29.28 -9.73
C VAL A 301 4.11 28.36 -9.94
N VAL A 302 4.02 27.33 -9.10
CA VAL A 302 3.01 26.28 -9.16
C VAL A 302 2.29 26.16 -7.82
N ASP A 303 1.10 25.59 -7.85
CA ASP A 303 0.37 25.21 -6.65
C ASP A 303 0.45 23.70 -6.53
N THR A 304 1.08 23.20 -5.47
CA THR A 304 1.21 21.76 -5.19
C THR A 304 0.46 21.32 -3.94
N ASN A 305 -0.22 22.24 -3.26
CA ASN A 305 -0.98 21.92 -2.06
C ASN A 305 -2.27 21.19 -2.46
N VAL A 306 -2.48 20.00 -1.92
CA VAL A 306 -3.73 19.25 -2.10
C VAL A 306 -4.80 19.75 -1.11
N PRO A 307 -6.09 19.75 -1.46
CA PRO A 307 -7.17 20.03 -0.51
C PRO A 307 -7.19 19.03 0.65
N LEU A 308 -7.47 19.49 1.87
CA LEU A 308 -7.69 18.63 3.03
C LEU A 308 -9.19 18.41 3.30
N ILE A 309 -9.68 17.18 3.10
CA ILE A 309 -11.08 16.82 3.36
C ILE A 309 -11.32 16.55 4.86
N THR A 310 -12.34 17.20 5.42
CA THR A 310 -12.84 16.98 6.80
C THR A 310 -14.29 16.50 6.76
N LEU A 311 -14.58 15.33 7.35
CA LEU A 311 -15.94 14.79 7.44
C LEU A 311 -16.79 15.58 8.45
N THR A 312 -18.06 15.83 8.11
CA THR A 312 -19.04 16.42 9.03
C THR A 312 -19.85 15.31 9.70
N GLY A 313 -19.91 15.29 11.04
CA GLY A 313 -20.67 14.27 11.78
C GLY A 313 -19.92 12.95 11.95
N ASP A 314 -20.64 11.91 12.36
CA ASP A 314 -20.01 10.68 12.86
C ASP A 314 -19.34 9.83 11.76
N ASN A 315 -18.28 9.12 12.17
CA ASN A 315 -17.61 8.08 11.39
C ASN A 315 -17.06 7.02 12.37
N PRO A 316 -17.65 5.81 12.46
CA PRO A 316 -18.75 5.32 11.62
C PRO A 316 -20.10 6.01 11.89
N GLN A 317 -20.94 6.12 10.86
CA GLN A 317 -22.35 6.50 10.97
C GLN A 317 -23.19 5.22 11.15
N GLU A 318 -24.02 5.15 12.18
CA GLU A 318 -24.95 4.04 12.40
C GLU A 318 -26.35 4.38 11.89
N ILE A 319 -26.95 3.48 11.11
CA ILE A 319 -28.34 3.59 10.64
C ILE A 319 -29.09 2.27 10.86
N ALA A 320 -30.38 2.35 11.19
CA ALA A 320 -31.22 1.16 11.34
C ALA A 320 -31.69 0.65 9.97
N LEU A 321 -31.76 -0.68 9.81
CA LEU A 321 -32.29 -1.33 8.60
C LEU A 321 -33.66 -0.75 8.20
N GLY A 322 -33.83 -0.39 6.93
CA GLY A 322 -35.06 0.21 6.41
C GLY A 322 -35.19 1.72 6.61
N SER A 323 -34.20 2.37 7.24
CA SER A 323 -34.14 3.84 7.35
C SER A 323 -33.54 4.45 6.09
N SER A 324 -34.01 5.64 5.68
CA SER A 324 -33.41 6.36 4.55
C SER A 324 -31.98 6.82 4.87
N TYR A 325 -31.02 6.51 4.00
CA TYR A 325 -29.66 7.04 4.11
C TYR A 325 -29.64 8.57 3.99
N THR A 326 -29.04 9.24 4.98
CA THR A 326 -28.79 10.69 4.97
C THR A 326 -27.30 10.94 5.01
N GLU A 327 -26.76 11.51 3.93
CA GLU A 327 -25.37 11.93 3.84
C GLU A 327 -25.09 13.12 4.77
N LEU A 328 -24.06 13.01 5.63
CA LEU A 328 -23.70 14.05 6.59
C LEU A 328 -22.76 15.13 6.00
N GLY A 329 -22.16 14.85 4.84
CA GLY A 329 -21.29 15.76 4.10
C GLY A 329 -19.85 15.81 4.62
N ALA A 330 -19.06 16.66 3.96
CA ALA A 330 -17.67 16.97 4.27
C ALA A 330 -17.31 18.36 3.71
N THR A 331 -16.24 18.97 4.22
CA THR A 331 -15.69 20.25 3.75
C THR A 331 -14.22 20.13 3.41
N THR A 332 -13.70 21.00 2.56
CA THR A 332 -12.24 21.21 2.41
C THR A 332 -11.81 22.50 3.10
N ASP A 333 -10.51 22.62 3.37
CA ASP A 333 -9.88 23.82 3.95
C ASP A 333 -9.69 24.97 2.95
N ASP A 334 -9.57 24.63 1.67
CA ASP A 334 -9.37 25.56 0.55
C ASP A 334 -10.68 25.98 -0.15
N GLY A 335 -11.82 25.38 0.22
CA GLY A 335 -13.13 25.63 -0.40
C GLY A 335 -13.41 24.86 -1.70
N SER A 336 -12.51 23.96 -2.13
CA SER A 336 -12.73 23.00 -3.21
C SER A 336 -14.01 22.16 -3.01
N THR A 337 -14.65 21.81 -4.13
CA THR A 337 -15.91 21.05 -4.08
C THR A 337 -15.62 19.58 -3.74
N VAL A 338 -16.32 19.05 -2.73
CA VAL A 338 -16.26 17.62 -2.39
C VAL A 338 -17.24 16.83 -3.28
N ILE A 339 -16.72 15.81 -3.93
CA ILE A 339 -17.46 14.80 -4.68
C ILE A 339 -17.66 13.58 -3.76
N ILE A 340 -18.91 13.17 -3.60
CA ILE A 340 -19.30 12.07 -2.70
C ILE A 340 -19.75 10.89 -3.56
N ASP A 341 -19.13 9.73 -3.33
CA ASP A 341 -19.51 8.47 -3.95
C ASP A 341 -20.07 7.52 -2.88
N ALA A 342 -21.39 7.30 -2.96
CA ALA A 342 -22.15 6.40 -2.11
C ALA A 342 -22.65 5.16 -2.88
N THR A 343 -22.06 4.84 -4.04
CA THR A 343 -22.54 3.74 -4.89
C THR A 343 -22.44 2.37 -4.25
N ASP A 344 -21.51 2.19 -3.32
CA ASP A 344 -21.33 0.95 -2.54
C ASP A 344 -22.40 0.77 -1.45
N PHE A 345 -23.20 1.79 -1.12
CA PHE A 345 -24.19 1.71 -0.06
C PHE A 345 -25.41 0.86 -0.45
N VAL A 346 -25.78 -0.06 0.43
CA VAL A 346 -26.99 -0.88 0.31
C VAL A 346 -27.71 -0.88 1.66
N ASP A 347 -29.04 -0.74 1.65
CA ASP A 347 -29.87 -0.85 2.85
C ASP A 347 -30.09 -2.34 3.22
N ALA A 348 -29.02 -2.97 3.68
CA ALA A 348 -29.01 -4.32 4.23
C ALA A 348 -28.02 -4.38 5.39
N VAL A 349 -28.20 -5.29 6.35
CA VAL A 349 -27.30 -5.38 7.51
C VAL A 349 -25.86 -5.59 7.05
N GLY A 350 -24.97 -4.68 7.45
CA GLY A 350 -23.61 -4.66 6.93
C GLY A 350 -22.87 -3.36 7.22
N SER A 351 -21.65 -3.29 6.70
CA SER A 351 -20.79 -2.11 6.78
C SER A 351 -20.44 -1.68 5.36
N TYR A 352 -20.74 -0.43 5.04
CA TYR A 352 -20.61 0.15 3.70
C TYR A 352 -19.66 1.33 3.72
N THR A 353 -18.94 1.55 2.62
CA THR A 353 -17.96 2.62 2.50
C THR A 353 -18.52 3.72 1.61
N ILE A 354 -18.46 4.96 2.08
CA ILE A 354 -18.75 6.17 1.31
C ILE A 354 -17.42 6.89 1.09
N ARG A 355 -17.13 7.28 -0.15
CA ARG A 355 -15.85 7.90 -0.54
C ARG A 355 -16.03 9.40 -0.79
N TYR A 356 -15.07 10.17 -0.34
CA TYR A 356 -15.02 11.62 -0.47
C TYR A 356 -13.75 12.01 -1.19
N ASN A 357 -13.91 12.64 -2.34
CA ASN A 357 -12.83 13.09 -3.21
C ASN A 357 -12.98 14.59 -3.45
N ALA A 358 -11.87 15.30 -3.61
CA ALA A 358 -11.85 16.71 -3.96
C ALA A 358 -10.65 17.01 -4.85
N THR A 359 -10.77 18.03 -5.68
CA THR A 359 -9.66 18.52 -6.51
C THR A 359 -9.73 20.04 -6.51
N ASP A 360 -8.59 20.69 -6.28
CA ASP A 360 -8.52 22.15 -6.29
C ASP A 360 -8.62 22.74 -7.71
N ALA A 361 -8.58 24.07 -7.79
CA ALA A 361 -8.60 24.79 -9.06
C ALA A 361 -7.33 24.56 -9.91
N SER A 362 -6.24 24.15 -9.28
CA SER A 362 -4.93 23.88 -9.87
C SER A 362 -4.80 22.43 -10.37
N GLY A 363 -5.76 21.56 -10.04
CA GLY A 363 -5.81 20.16 -10.43
C GLY A 363 -5.21 19.18 -9.41
N ASN A 364 -4.82 19.63 -8.21
CA ASN A 364 -4.28 18.77 -7.16
C ASN A 364 -5.41 17.99 -6.48
N ALA A 365 -5.32 16.67 -6.52
CA ALA A 365 -6.33 15.78 -5.93
C ALA A 365 -6.06 15.60 -4.42
N ALA A 366 -7.09 15.79 -3.61
CA ALA A 366 -7.07 15.45 -2.20
C ALA A 366 -6.81 13.96 -1.99
N VAL A 367 -6.25 13.62 -0.84
CA VAL A 367 -6.25 12.22 -0.39
C VAL A 367 -7.69 11.79 -0.13
N GLU A 368 -8.12 10.67 -0.74
CA GLU A 368 -9.48 10.13 -0.55
C GLU A 368 -9.75 9.87 0.94
N VAL A 369 -10.86 10.42 1.44
CA VAL A 369 -11.36 10.14 2.79
C VAL A 369 -12.58 9.24 2.68
N THR A 370 -12.78 8.35 3.65
CA THR A 370 -13.92 7.43 3.66
C THR A 370 -14.72 7.53 4.95
N ARG A 371 -16.06 7.49 4.82
CA ARG A 371 -16.97 7.24 5.94
C ARG A 371 -17.43 5.79 5.91
N THR A 372 -17.43 5.15 7.07
CA THR A 372 -18.06 3.85 7.27
C THR A 372 -19.51 4.06 7.69
N VAL A 373 -20.46 3.45 6.99
CA VAL A 373 -21.89 3.43 7.33
C VAL A 373 -22.26 2.02 7.76
N ASN A 374 -22.62 1.85 9.03
CA ASN A 374 -23.05 0.58 9.58
C ASN A 374 -24.57 0.51 9.57
N VAL A 375 -25.13 -0.41 8.78
CA VAL A 375 -26.55 -0.75 8.82
C VAL A 375 -26.71 -1.86 9.85
N VAL A 376 -27.41 -1.54 10.93
CA VAL A 376 -27.63 -2.46 12.05
C VAL A 376 -29.09 -2.87 12.12
N ASP A 377 -29.32 -4.16 12.37
CA ASP A 377 -30.64 -4.68 12.70
C ASP A 377 -30.89 -4.48 14.20
N ASN A 378 -31.42 -3.31 14.56
CA ASN A 378 -31.65 -2.95 15.95
C ASN A 378 -32.91 -3.65 16.46
N CYS A 379 -32.73 -4.79 17.12
CA CYS A 379 -33.81 -5.55 17.76
C CYS A 379 -34.64 -4.69 18.73
N PRO A 380 -35.93 -4.45 18.44
CA PRO A 380 -36.77 -3.58 19.27
C PRO A 380 -36.94 -4.09 20.70
N LEU A 381 -36.89 -5.42 20.91
CA LEU A 381 -37.03 -6.05 22.25
C LEU A 381 -36.00 -5.54 23.26
N VAL A 382 -34.81 -5.10 22.81
CA VAL A 382 -33.76 -4.59 23.70
C VAL A 382 -34.16 -3.29 24.39
N SER A 383 -35.07 -2.52 23.80
CA SER A 383 -35.54 -1.26 24.36
C SER A 383 -36.84 -1.39 25.18
N LEU A 384 -37.41 -2.59 25.26
CA LEU A 384 -38.63 -2.85 26.02
C LEU A 384 -38.33 -3.06 27.52
N PRO A 385 -39.27 -2.71 28.41
CA PRO A 385 -39.17 -3.05 29.83
C PRO A 385 -39.01 -4.55 30.07
N THR A 386 -38.31 -4.94 31.13
CA THR A 386 -38.08 -6.37 31.48
C THR A 386 -39.38 -7.15 31.77
N ASP A 387 -40.46 -6.43 32.10
CA ASP A 387 -41.80 -6.94 32.37
C ASP A 387 -42.76 -6.76 31.18
N ASN A 388 -42.24 -6.50 29.97
CA ASN A 388 -43.07 -6.28 28.79
C ASN A 388 -43.96 -7.49 28.45
N PHE A 389 -43.54 -8.71 28.77
CA PHE A 389 -44.37 -9.91 28.60
C PHE A 389 -44.78 -10.50 29.94
N THR A 390 -46.08 -10.72 30.11
CA THR A 390 -46.65 -11.48 31.22
C THR A 390 -47.28 -12.75 30.67
N ILE A 391 -46.82 -13.91 31.12
CA ILE A 391 -47.36 -15.21 30.70
C ILE A 391 -48.12 -15.84 31.86
N ILE A 392 -49.39 -16.14 31.63
CA ILE A 392 -50.32 -16.72 32.59
C ILE A 392 -50.69 -18.12 32.10
N THR A 393 -50.64 -19.10 33.01
CA THR A 393 -51.01 -20.49 32.72
C THR A 393 -52.16 -20.98 33.59
N SER A 394 -53.03 -21.81 33.02
CA SER A 394 -53.90 -22.69 33.80
C SER A 394 -53.59 -24.15 33.47
N GLY A 395 -53.45 -24.98 34.52
CA GLY A 395 -53.35 -26.44 34.38
C GLY A 395 -54.65 -27.04 33.86
N GLU A 396 -54.63 -28.33 33.53
CA GLU A 396 -55.86 -29.01 33.15
C GLU A 396 -56.81 -29.20 34.35
N THR A 397 -58.11 -29.20 34.07
CA THR A 397 -59.16 -29.28 35.10
C THR A 397 -59.34 -30.66 35.72
N CYS A 398 -59.01 -31.72 34.97
CA CYS A 398 -59.04 -33.12 35.39
C CYS A 398 -58.02 -33.86 34.54
N THR A 399 -57.51 -34.98 35.04
CA THR A 399 -56.55 -35.83 34.33
C THR A 399 -57.06 -36.19 32.93
N ASP A 400 -56.18 -36.09 31.94
CA ASP A 400 -56.41 -36.41 30.52
C ASP A 400 -57.43 -35.50 29.79
N LYS A 401 -57.75 -34.32 30.34
CA LYS A 401 -58.63 -33.36 29.65
C LYS A 401 -57.88 -32.53 28.63
N ASN A 402 -56.59 -32.31 28.81
CA ASN A 402 -55.76 -31.47 27.95
C ASN A 402 -56.40 -30.10 27.70
N ASN A 403 -57.02 -29.50 28.72
CA ASN A 403 -57.66 -28.20 28.63
C ASN A 403 -56.92 -27.11 29.41
N GLY A 404 -55.60 -27.25 29.49
CA GLY A 404 -54.73 -26.18 29.98
C GLY A 404 -54.72 -25.00 29.02
N MET A 405 -54.31 -23.84 29.51
CA MET A 405 -54.28 -22.58 28.75
C MET A 405 -52.96 -21.86 28.98
N ILE A 406 -52.47 -21.21 27.92
CA ILE A 406 -51.43 -20.18 27.98
C ILE A 406 -52.05 -18.87 27.49
N ASN A 407 -51.94 -17.82 28.30
CA ASN A 407 -52.30 -16.46 27.93
C ASN A 407 -51.06 -15.55 28.04
N ILE A 408 -50.67 -14.93 26.94
CA ILE A 408 -49.54 -14.01 26.84
C ILE A 408 -50.08 -12.60 26.70
N LEU A 409 -49.62 -11.69 27.56
CA LEU A 409 -49.93 -10.26 27.51
C LEU A 409 -48.65 -9.47 27.22
N ALA A 410 -48.70 -8.54 26.28
CA ALA A 410 -47.63 -7.60 25.97
C ALA A 410 -48.00 -6.18 26.41
N ALA A 411 -47.13 -5.52 27.18
CA ALA A 411 -47.34 -4.17 27.67
C ALA A 411 -47.19 -3.10 26.57
N THR A 412 -46.26 -3.31 25.64
CA THR A 412 -46.03 -2.46 24.47
C THR A 412 -46.65 -3.10 23.24
N GLU A 413 -47.47 -2.35 22.50
CA GLU A 413 -48.11 -2.84 21.29
C GLU A 413 -47.13 -2.83 20.10
N LEU A 414 -46.72 -4.01 19.66
CA LEU A 414 -45.90 -4.25 18.47
C LEU A 414 -46.41 -5.51 17.77
N GLU A 415 -46.10 -5.71 16.50
CA GLU A 415 -46.41 -6.98 15.82
C GLU A 415 -45.47 -8.09 16.32
N TYR A 416 -45.94 -8.96 17.21
CA TYR A 416 -45.17 -10.09 17.76
C TYR A 416 -45.51 -11.41 17.06
N THR A 417 -44.57 -12.33 17.07
CA THR A 417 -44.73 -13.72 16.60
C THR A 417 -44.25 -14.71 17.65
N THR A 418 -44.87 -15.89 17.74
CA THR A 418 -44.42 -16.96 18.63
C THR A 418 -44.92 -18.31 18.13
N THR A 419 -44.24 -19.39 18.50
CA THR A 419 -44.68 -20.76 18.20
C THR A 419 -45.03 -21.47 19.50
N ILE A 420 -46.21 -22.06 19.60
CA ILE A 420 -46.66 -22.85 20.76
C ILE A 420 -47.15 -24.20 20.25
N ASN A 421 -46.59 -25.30 20.79
CA ASN A 421 -46.91 -26.67 20.37
C ASN A 421 -46.77 -26.92 18.85
N GLY A 422 -45.79 -26.26 18.20
CA GLY A 422 -45.57 -26.37 16.75
C GLY A 422 -46.54 -25.58 15.87
N THR A 423 -47.42 -24.76 16.45
CA THR A 423 -48.31 -23.84 15.71
C THR A 423 -47.81 -22.41 15.86
N ASP A 424 -47.73 -21.67 14.75
CA ASP A 424 -47.28 -20.27 14.73
C ASP A 424 -48.46 -19.32 14.98
N TYR A 425 -48.21 -18.32 15.81
CA TYR A 425 -49.17 -17.29 16.19
C TYR A 425 -48.56 -15.90 15.97
N SER A 426 -49.42 -14.92 15.66
CA SER A 426 -49.07 -13.50 15.62
C SER A 426 -50.05 -12.72 16.49
N PHE A 427 -49.55 -11.73 17.24
CA PHE A 427 -50.37 -10.93 18.16
C PHE A 427 -49.75 -9.56 18.40
N THR A 428 -50.57 -8.57 18.82
CA THR A 428 -50.07 -7.21 19.10
C THR A 428 -49.99 -6.86 20.58
N SER A 429 -50.98 -7.30 21.36
CA SER A 429 -51.09 -7.02 22.80
C SER A 429 -51.45 -8.25 23.64
N SER A 430 -52.11 -9.26 23.06
CA SER A 430 -52.46 -10.48 23.77
C SER A 430 -52.59 -11.69 22.85
N LEU A 431 -52.23 -12.88 23.34
CA LEU A 431 -52.45 -14.16 22.70
C LEU A 431 -52.99 -15.18 23.72
N GLU A 432 -54.10 -15.83 23.41
CA GLU A 432 -54.68 -16.90 24.22
C GLU A 432 -54.65 -18.22 23.43
N VAL A 433 -54.12 -19.27 24.05
CA VAL A 433 -54.06 -20.62 23.49
C VAL A 433 -54.62 -21.60 24.51
N GLU A 434 -55.75 -22.22 24.17
CA GLU A 434 -56.45 -23.21 24.99
C GLU A 434 -56.16 -24.64 24.52
N ASP A 435 -56.78 -25.63 25.16
CA ASP A 435 -56.71 -27.05 24.81
C ASP A 435 -55.28 -27.63 24.80
N LEU A 436 -54.47 -27.19 25.76
CA LEU A 436 -53.10 -27.65 25.95
C LEU A 436 -53.03 -28.81 26.95
N ALA A 437 -52.28 -29.84 26.58
CA ALA A 437 -51.94 -30.95 27.46
C ALA A 437 -51.02 -30.49 28.61
N PRO A 438 -51.04 -31.16 29.77
CA PRO A 438 -50.00 -30.97 30.78
C PRO A 438 -48.61 -31.20 30.20
N GLY A 439 -47.67 -30.30 30.51
CA GLY A 439 -46.35 -30.36 29.93
C GLY A 439 -45.56 -29.06 30.02
N MET A 440 -44.34 -29.11 29.50
CA MET A 440 -43.44 -27.98 29.40
C MET A 440 -43.49 -27.40 27.99
N TYR A 441 -43.70 -26.09 27.90
CA TYR A 441 -43.82 -25.34 26.66
C TYR A 441 -42.72 -24.28 26.59
N PRO A 442 -41.70 -24.46 25.73
CA PRO A 442 -40.78 -23.38 25.39
C PRO A 442 -41.52 -22.38 24.48
N ILE A 443 -41.49 -21.11 24.84
CA ILE A 443 -42.17 -20.03 24.11
C ILE A 443 -41.13 -18.96 23.80
N CYS A 444 -40.83 -18.72 22.53
CA CYS A 444 -39.98 -17.62 22.09
C CYS A 444 -40.84 -16.57 21.37
N ILE A 445 -40.95 -15.39 21.99
CA ILE A 445 -41.72 -14.27 21.45
C ILE A 445 -40.77 -13.36 20.66
N GLY A 446 -40.95 -13.32 19.34
CA GLY A 446 -40.20 -12.47 18.42
C GLY A 446 -40.99 -11.24 17.96
N VAL A 447 -40.30 -10.28 17.33
CA VAL A 447 -40.94 -9.13 16.65
C VAL A 447 -40.99 -9.39 15.14
N ASN A 448 -42.16 -9.24 14.55
CA ASN A 448 -42.39 -9.47 13.13
C ASN A 448 -41.47 -8.57 12.28
N GLY A 449 -40.75 -9.17 11.32
CA GLY A 449 -39.79 -8.47 10.46
C GLY A 449 -38.34 -8.44 10.97
N PHE A 450 -38.06 -8.89 12.19
CA PHE A 450 -36.71 -8.93 12.76
C PHE A 450 -36.22 -10.37 12.94
N THR A 451 -35.09 -10.71 12.32
CA THR A 451 -34.44 -12.03 12.49
C THR A 451 -33.57 -12.03 13.75
N ASN A 452 -33.63 -13.10 14.56
CA ASN A 452 -32.89 -13.24 15.82
C ASN A 452 -33.27 -12.21 16.91
N CYS A 453 -34.47 -11.63 16.85
CA CYS A 453 -35.00 -10.71 17.85
C CYS A 453 -36.16 -11.40 18.60
N GLU A 454 -35.82 -12.28 19.55
CA GLU A 454 -36.79 -13.02 20.35
C GLU A 454 -36.43 -13.06 21.84
N GLN A 455 -37.44 -13.14 22.70
CA GLN A 455 -37.31 -13.40 24.13
C GLN A 455 -37.99 -14.73 24.47
N CYS A 456 -37.24 -15.66 25.05
CA CYS A 456 -37.72 -17.01 25.33
C CYS A 456 -38.09 -17.22 26.81
N PHE A 457 -39.13 -18.01 27.02
CA PHE A 457 -39.69 -18.38 28.31
C PHE A 457 -39.91 -19.89 28.37
N GLU A 458 -39.72 -20.49 29.55
CA GLU A 458 -40.13 -21.86 29.83
C GLU A 458 -41.37 -21.84 30.72
N VAL A 459 -42.45 -22.42 30.21
CA VAL A 459 -43.77 -22.34 30.82
C VAL A 459 -44.31 -23.74 31.06
N VAL A 460 -44.94 -23.99 32.20
CA VAL A 460 -45.44 -25.31 32.58
C VAL A 460 -46.95 -25.28 32.73
N ILE A 461 -47.63 -26.15 31.98
CA ILE A 461 -49.04 -26.48 32.22
C ILE A 461 -49.05 -27.66 33.19
N ALA A 462 -49.57 -27.41 34.40
CA ALA A 462 -49.65 -28.42 35.44
C ALA A 462 -50.69 -29.51 35.11
N ASP A 463 -50.39 -30.73 35.53
CA ASP A 463 -51.31 -31.87 35.56
C ASP A 463 -52.37 -31.67 36.67
N ALA A 464 -53.52 -32.33 36.54
CA ALA A 464 -54.58 -32.29 37.56
C ALA A 464 -54.17 -33.02 38.85
N GLU A 465 -54.59 -32.50 40.00
CA GLU A 465 -54.37 -33.17 41.29
C GLU A 465 -55.22 -34.45 41.41
N ASN A 466 -54.64 -35.53 41.94
CA ASN A 466 -55.35 -36.77 42.27
C ASN A 466 -55.54 -36.89 43.80
N LEU A 467 -56.64 -37.53 44.24
CA LEU A 467 -56.89 -37.84 45.65
C LEU A 467 -55.89 -38.91 46.09
N ALA A 468 -55.00 -38.56 47.01
CA ALA A 468 -54.04 -39.48 47.59
C ALA A 468 -54.03 -39.35 49.10
N GLY A 469 -53.76 -40.45 49.80
CA GLY A 469 -53.76 -40.48 51.26
C GLY A 469 -53.40 -41.85 51.81
N LYS A 470 -53.47 -41.98 53.13
CA LYS A 470 -53.20 -43.22 53.85
C LYS A 470 -54.32 -43.50 54.84
N THR A 471 -54.53 -44.79 55.12
CA THR A 471 -55.45 -45.23 56.16
C THR A 471 -54.72 -46.12 57.17
N GLU A 472 -55.04 -45.95 58.45
CA GLU A 472 -54.45 -46.73 59.54
C GLU A 472 -55.53 -47.25 60.49
N LEU A 473 -55.48 -48.55 60.82
CA LEU A 473 -56.43 -49.20 61.72
C LEU A 473 -55.98 -49.10 63.19
N ILE A 474 -56.81 -48.49 64.02
CA ILE A 474 -56.60 -48.27 65.45
C ILE A 474 -57.57 -49.17 66.24
N THR A 475 -57.07 -49.92 67.23
CA THR A 475 -57.89 -50.83 68.06
C THR A 475 -57.66 -50.60 69.55
N GLU A 476 -58.73 -50.41 70.32
CA GLU A 476 -58.73 -50.40 71.79
C GLU A 476 -59.53 -51.60 72.33
N GLU A 477 -59.53 -51.83 73.65
CA GLU A 477 -60.02 -53.08 74.29
C GLU A 477 -61.39 -53.58 73.79
N ARG A 478 -62.25 -52.71 73.25
CA ARG A 478 -63.58 -53.07 72.70
C ARG A 478 -64.04 -52.31 71.44
N THR A 479 -63.22 -51.44 70.86
CA THR A 479 -63.59 -50.59 69.70
C THR A 479 -62.50 -50.62 68.63
N ALA A 480 -62.89 -50.46 67.36
CA ALA A 480 -61.97 -50.30 66.24
C ALA A 480 -62.31 -49.01 65.49
N LYS A 481 -61.28 -48.30 65.02
CA LYS A 481 -61.39 -47.06 64.26
C LYS A 481 -60.39 -47.06 63.11
N VAL A 482 -60.70 -46.39 62.00
CA VAL A 482 -59.74 -46.10 60.92
C VAL A 482 -59.41 -44.62 60.97
N ASN A 483 -58.13 -44.30 61.06
CA ASN A 483 -57.60 -42.97 60.82
C ASN A 483 -57.36 -42.79 59.32
N VAL A 484 -57.90 -41.72 58.73
CA VAL A 484 -57.71 -41.37 57.32
C VAL A 484 -56.90 -40.08 57.26
N GLU A 485 -55.79 -40.11 56.52
CA GLU A 485 -54.95 -38.95 56.25
C GLU A 485 -54.87 -38.69 54.75
N VAL A 486 -55.61 -37.69 54.28
CA VAL A 486 -55.58 -37.20 52.90
C VAL A 486 -54.35 -36.31 52.71
N THR A 487 -53.53 -36.63 51.71
CA THR A 487 -52.34 -35.88 51.31
C THR A 487 -52.69 -34.84 50.24
N THR A 488 -53.34 -35.27 49.15
CA THR A 488 -53.77 -34.44 48.00
C THR A 488 -55.25 -34.72 47.67
N GLY A 489 -55.94 -33.78 47.03
CA GLY A 489 -57.38 -33.85 46.73
C GLY A 489 -58.22 -32.78 47.44
N THR A 490 -59.35 -32.44 46.85
CA THR A 490 -60.21 -31.29 47.17
C THR A 490 -61.29 -31.66 48.20
N ALA A 491 -61.32 -30.92 49.31
CA ALA A 491 -62.35 -31.05 50.34
C ALA A 491 -63.68 -30.37 49.92
N PRO A 492 -64.85 -30.80 50.41
CA PRO A 492 -65.09 -31.83 51.44
C PRO A 492 -64.89 -33.28 50.96
N TYR A 493 -64.36 -34.12 51.84
CA TYR A 493 -64.20 -35.55 51.61
C TYR A 493 -65.42 -36.32 52.10
N THR A 494 -66.09 -37.04 51.20
CA THR A 494 -67.23 -37.90 51.54
C THR A 494 -66.71 -39.26 51.97
N VAL A 495 -67.13 -39.74 53.14
CA VAL A 495 -66.72 -41.05 53.66
C VAL A 495 -67.90 -42.00 53.72
N LYS A 496 -67.70 -43.20 53.19
CA LYS A 496 -68.67 -44.30 53.22
C LYS A 496 -68.12 -45.48 53.99
N ILE A 497 -69.00 -46.17 54.72
CA ILE A 497 -68.73 -47.50 55.28
C ILE A 497 -69.73 -48.47 54.67
N ASN A 498 -69.25 -49.51 53.99
CA ASN A 498 -70.09 -50.52 53.33
C ASN A 498 -71.18 -49.90 52.42
N ASN A 499 -70.80 -48.90 51.61
CA ASN A 499 -71.65 -48.09 50.73
C ASN A 499 -72.65 -47.13 51.41
N GLU A 500 -72.65 -47.01 52.74
CA GLU A 500 -73.47 -46.03 53.45
C GLU A 500 -72.63 -44.80 53.82
N ILE A 501 -73.12 -43.60 53.48
CA ILE A 501 -72.41 -42.34 53.81
C ILE A 501 -72.49 -42.11 55.31
N ILE A 502 -71.33 -42.03 55.95
CA ILE A 502 -71.22 -41.81 57.39
C ILE A 502 -70.93 -40.36 57.75
N GLY A 503 -70.39 -39.57 56.80
CA GLY A 503 -70.16 -38.16 56.99
C GLY A 503 -69.32 -37.51 55.89
N GLU A 504 -69.24 -36.19 55.95
CA GLU A 504 -68.35 -35.37 55.13
C GLU A 504 -67.35 -34.64 56.01
N TYR A 505 -66.10 -34.59 55.56
CA TYR A 505 -64.98 -34.05 56.32
C TYR A 505 -64.28 -32.98 55.50
N THR A 506 -64.19 -31.76 56.03
CA THR A 506 -63.45 -30.65 55.38
C THR A 506 -61.97 -30.62 55.77
N VAL A 507 -61.60 -31.38 56.80
CA VAL A 507 -60.22 -31.54 57.26
C VAL A 507 -59.58 -32.76 56.62
N LYS A 508 -58.28 -32.69 56.36
CA LYS A 508 -57.51 -33.77 55.73
C LYS A 508 -57.24 -34.98 56.64
N ASN A 509 -57.44 -34.84 57.95
CA ASN A 509 -57.22 -35.91 58.92
C ASN A 509 -58.48 -36.11 59.77
N PHE A 510 -59.02 -37.32 59.75
CA PHE A 510 -60.23 -37.67 60.50
C PHE A 510 -60.27 -39.16 60.82
N ILE A 511 -61.05 -39.51 61.85
CA ILE A 511 -61.17 -40.87 62.36
C ILE A 511 -62.62 -41.34 62.25
N VAL A 512 -62.81 -42.56 61.75
CA VAL A 512 -64.12 -43.20 61.61
C VAL A 512 -64.19 -44.48 62.43
N ASP A 513 -65.31 -44.70 63.13
CA ASP A 513 -65.55 -45.94 63.88
C ASP A 513 -65.90 -47.08 62.92
N VAL A 514 -65.29 -48.25 63.09
CA VAL A 514 -65.43 -49.40 62.18
C VAL A 514 -65.59 -50.73 62.92
N GLN A 515 -66.12 -51.72 62.22
CA GLN A 515 -66.23 -53.12 62.63
C GLN A 515 -65.39 -54.04 61.74
N HIS A 516 -65.21 -55.29 62.18
CA HIS A 516 -64.54 -56.29 61.34
C HIS A 516 -65.34 -56.55 60.06
N GLY A 517 -64.68 -56.39 58.91
CA GLY A 517 -65.28 -56.63 57.60
C GLY A 517 -65.67 -55.36 56.87
N ASP A 518 -65.73 -54.21 57.57
CA ASP A 518 -66.09 -52.92 56.99
C ASP A 518 -65.13 -52.49 55.88
N GLU A 519 -65.68 -51.88 54.84
CA GLU A 519 -64.94 -51.20 53.78
C GLU A 519 -65.16 -49.69 53.91
N VAL A 520 -64.08 -48.95 54.18
CA VAL A 520 -64.07 -47.50 54.32
C VAL A 520 -63.61 -46.91 53.00
N GLU A 521 -64.49 -46.17 52.34
CA GLU A 521 -64.21 -45.45 51.10
C GLU A 521 -64.24 -43.94 51.35
N VAL A 522 -63.30 -43.21 50.76
CA VAL A 522 -63.18 -41.76 50.85
C VAL A 522 -63.06 -41.19 49.45
N SER A 523 -64.02 -40.35 49.06
CA SER A 523 -63.98 -39.61 47.79
C SER A 523 -63.86 -38.11 48.07
N SER A 524 -63.27 -37.36 47.14
CA SER A 524 -63.16 -35.90 47.24
C SER A 524 -64.44 -35.21 46.75
N SER A 525 -64.48 -33.88 46.79
CA SER A 525 -65.58 -33.08 46.22
C SER A 525 -65.49 -32.90 44.69
N VAL A 526 -64.41 -33.38 44.08
CA VAL A 526 -64.16 -33.35 42.64
C VAL A 526 -64.14 -34.79 42.14
N ASP A 527 -65.15 -35.16 41.36
CA ASP A 527 -65.40 -36.55 40.95
C ASP A 527 -64.21 -37.24 40.24
N CYS A 528 -63.34 -36.45 39.56
CA CYS A 528 -62.22 -36.97 38.78
C CYS A 528 -60.94 -37.22 39.60
N GLU A 529 -60.91 -36.88 40.88
CA GLU A 529 -59.73 -37.08 41.72
C GLU A 529 -59.60 -38.52 42.25
N GLY A 530 -60.60 -39.39 42.04
CA GLY A 530 -60.58 -40.79 42.47
C GLY A 530 -61.01 -41.01 43.93
N GLU A 531 -60.75 -42.22 44.46
CA GLU A 531 -61.19 -42.67 45.78
C GLU A 531 -60.08 -43.41 46.55
N LEU A 532 -60.08 -43.26 47.88
CA LEU A 532 -59.27 -44.07 48.80
C LEU A 532 -60.17 -45.13 49.41
N SER A 533 -59.87 -46.42 49.22
CA SER A 533 -60.61 -47.52 49.85
C SER A 533 -59.70 -48.35 50.77
N THR A 534 -60.21 -48.75 51.93
CA THR A 534 -59.53 -49.66 52.86
C THR A 534 -60.49 -50.65 53.50
N LYS A 535 -60.05 -51.91 53.64
CA LYS A 535 -60.86 -53.00 54.19
C LYS A 535 -60.39 -53.42 55.59
N VAL A 536 -61.30 -53.43 56.55
CA VAL A 536 -61.01 -53.61 57.98
C VAL A 536 -60.91 -55.09 58.36
N ASN A 537 -59.71 -55.53 58.78
CA ASN A 537 -59.47 -56.92 59.21
C ASN A 537 -58.91 -57.01 60.65
N LEU A 538 -59.75 -57.44 61.60
CA LEU A 538 -59.41 -57.55 63.03
C LEU A 538 -58.84 -58.92 63.45
N ILE A 539 -58.92 -59.96 62.60
CA ILE A 539 -58.55 -61.34 62.95
C ILE A 539 -57.04 -61.47 63.25
N ASN A 540 -56.20 -60.60 62.69
CA ASN A 540 -54.75 -60.68 62.83
C ASN A 540 -54.22 -60.31 64.23
N ARG A 541 -55.07 -59.79 65.13
CA ARG A 541 -54.72 -59.28 66.47
C ARG A 541 -55.14 -60.16 67.65
N LEU A 542 -55.54 -61.39 67.38
CA LEU A 542 -55.76 -62.44 68.40
C LEU A 542 -54.49 -62.64 69.27
N SER A 543 -54.64 -62.88 70.57
CA SER A 543 -53.51 -63.15 71.48
C SER A 543 -53.84 -64.25 72.51
N ILE A 544 -52.83 -64.95 73.00
CA ILE A 544 -53.00 -66.08 73.92
C ILE A 544 -52.09 -65.89 75.15
N ALA A 545 -52.65 -65.92 76.35
CA ALA A 545 -51.89 -65.82 77.61
C ALA A 545 -52.56 -66.57 78.79
N PRO A 546 -51.81 -67.03 79.81
CA PRO A 546 -50.34 -66.99 79.92
C PRO A 546 -49.67 -68.07 79.06
N ASN A 547 -48.53 -67.77 78.45
CA ASN A 547 -47.78 -68.71 77.62
C ASN A 547 -46.26 -68.38 77.68
N PRO A 548 -45.39 -69.20 78.32
CA PRO A 548 -45.62 -70.57 78.78
C PRO A 548 -46.63 -70.68 79.94
N THR A 549 -47.29 -71.83 80.06
CA THR A 549 -48.29 -72.07 81.12
C THR A 549 -48.01 -73.38 81.86
N GLN A 550 -48.38 -73.44 83.15
CA GLN A 550 -48.51 -74.70 83.90
C GLN A 550 -49.99 -75.14 84.03
N GLY A 551 -50.92 -74.26 83.64
CA GLY A 551 -52.36 -74.43 83.79
C GLY A 551 -53.10 -74.14 82.49
N ASP A 552 -54.30 -73.61 82.61
CA ASP A 552 -55.10 -73.24 81.45
C ASP A 552 -54.52 -72.03 80.72
N VAL A 553 -54.84 -71.89 79.43
CA VAL A 553 -54.47 -70.74 78.62
C VAL A 553 -55.73 -70.08 78.12
N THR A 554 -55.74 -68.74 78.14
CA THR A 554 -56.84 -67.94 77.64
C THR A 554 -56.48 -67.35 76.28
N LEU A 555 -57.31 -67.64 75.28
CA LEU A 555 -57.32 -66.92 74.02
C LEU A 555 -58.15 -65.65 74.18
N PHE A 556 -57.51 -64.49 74.00
CA PHE A 556 -58.15 -63.18 73.93
C PHE A 556 -58.56 -62.89 72.49
N ILE A 557 -59.86 -62.68 72.32
CA ILE A 557 -60.48 -62.41 71.03
C ILE A 557 -60.97 -60.97 71.09
N PRO A 558 -60.54 -60.09 70.17
CA PRO A 558 -61.13 -58.75 70.04
C PRO A 558 -62.65 -58.85 69.91
N ASN A 559 -63.39 -57.82 70.31
CA ASN A 559 -64.86 -57.83 70.34
C ASN A 559 -65.45 -58.01 68.93
N ILE A 560 -65.58 -59.26 68.51
CA ILE A 560 -66.20 -59.70 67.26
C ILE A 560 -67.49 -60.40 67.69
N GLU A 561 -68.63 -60.13 67.04
CA GLU A 561 -69.92 -60.79 67.30
C GLU A 561 -69.93 -62.28 66.86
N VAL A 562 -68.95 -63.06 67.30
CA VAL A 562 -68.88 -64.51 67.11
C VAL A 562 -69.12 -65.20 68.44
N ASN A 563 -70.17 -66.03 68.48
CA ASN A 563 -70.58 -66.72 69.71
C ASN A 563 -69.85 -68.07 69.91
N ARG A 564 -69.17 -68.56 68.88
CA ARG A 564 -68.42 -69.82 68.87
C ARG A 564 -67.22 -69.71 67.94
N ILE A 565 -66.15 -70.43 68.28
CA ILE A 565 -64.96 -70.56 67.44
C ILE A 565 -64.53 -72.02 67.34
N ARG A 566 -63.93 -72.39 66.21
CA ARG A 566 -63.29 -73.69 66.05
C ARG A 566 -61.82 -73.56 66.33
N ILE A 567 -61.34 -74.36 67.28
CA ILE A 567 -59.93 -74.40 67.66
C ILE A 567 -59.37 -75.77 67.27
N SER A 568 -58.33 -75.73 66.45
CA SER A 568 -57.52 -76.88 66.09
C SER A 568 -56.19 -76.81 66.83
N LEU A 569 -55.83 -77.89 67.51
CA LEU A 569 -54.49 -78.06 68.08
C LEU A 569 -53.70 -79.05 67.26
N TYR A 570 -52.47 -78.68 66.95
CA TYR A 570 -51.49 -79.50 66.27
C TYR A 570 -50.30 -79.70 67.19
N ASN A 571 -49.69 -80.89 67.16
CA ASN A 571 -48.39 -81.09 67.80
C ASN A 571 -47.28 -80.42 66.97
N VAL A 572 -46.04 -80.46 67.48
CA VAL A 572 -44.87 -79.88 66.80
C VAL A 572 -44.54 -80.50 65.44
N LEU A 573 -45.06 -81.69 65.12
CA LEU A 573 -44.91 -82.32 63.81
C LEU A 573 -46.03 -81.91 62.83
N GLY A 574 -46.92 -80.99 63.23
CA GLY A 574 -48.03 -80.51 62.41
C GLY A 574 -49.21 -81.49 62.34
N VAL A 575 -49.22 -82.56 63.15
CA VAL A 575 -50.34 -83.50 63.21
C VAL A 575 -51.41 -82.96 64.15
N GLN A 576 -52.65 -82.93 63.68
CA GLN A 576 -53.79 -82.45 64.47
C GLN A 576 -54.06 -83.40 65.63
N VAL A 577 -53.88 -82.91 66.85
CA VAL A 577 -54.10 -83.66 68.09
C VAL A 577 -55.48 -83.41 68.69
N SER A 578 -56.10 -82.28 68.39
CA SER A 578 -57.46 -81.97 68.85
C SER A 578 -58.17 -81.05 67.86
N TYR A 579 -59.46 -81.27 67.69
CA TYR A 579 -60.39 -80.41 66.96
C TYR A 579 -61.64 -80.24 67.80
N LYS A 580 -61.93 -79.01 68.25
CA LYS A 580 -63.15 -78.77 69.01
C LYS A 580 -63.67 -77.36 68.81
N GLU A 581 -65.00 -77.26 68.79
CA GLU A 581 -65.71 -76.00 68.76
C GLU A 581 -65.98 -75.55 70.21
N TYR A 582 -65.60 -74.31 70.52
CA TYR A 582 -65.72 -73.73 71.85
C TYR A 582 -66.70 -72.57 71.81
N LYS A 583 -67.62 -72.54 72.79
CA LYS A 583 -68.52 -71.39 72.99
C LYS A 583 -67.74 -70.30 73.71
N ILE A 584 -67.74 -69.10 73.13
CA ILE A 584 -67.04 -67.96 73.71
C ILE A 584 -67.84 -67.49 74.93
N THR A 585 -67.22 -67.51 76.10
CA THR A 585 -67.84 -67.00 77.34
C THR A 585 -66.93 -65.89 77.85
N SER A 586 -67.41 -64.64 77.83
CA SER A 586 -66.63 -63.44 78.19
C SER A 586 -65.27 -63.32 77.47
N GLY A 587 -65.19 -63.72 76.20
CA GLY A 587 -63.98 -63.57 75.37
C GLY A 587 -62.86 -64.56 75.68
N GLN A 588 -63.13 -65.67 76.40
CA GLN A 588 -62.11 -66.64 76.85
C GLN A 588 -62.50 -68.10 76.56
N VAL A 589 -61.51 -68.96 76.28
CA VAL A 589 -61.65 -70.42 76.04
C VAL A 589 -60.47 -71.17 76.67
N VAL A 590 -60.72 -72.31 77.35
CA VAL A 590 -59.74 -73.14 78.10
C VAL A 590 -59.43 -74.47 77.38
N VAL A 591 -58.15 -74.88 77.31
CA VAL A 591 -57.67 -76.08 76.59
C VAL A 591 -56.59 -76.89 77.36
N LEU A 592 -56.69 -78.23 77.41
CA LEU A 592 -55.73 -79.21 77.99
C LEU A 592 -55.38 -80.29 76.93
N PRO A 593 -54.12 -80.80 76.79
CA PRO A 593 -53.21 -81.34 77.82
C PRO A 593 -51.72 -80.86 77.71
N GLN A 594 -50.77 -81.51 78.41
CA GLN A 594 -49.32 -81.15 78.50
C GLN A 594 -48.53 -81.39 77.20
N GLY A 595 -47.73 -80.41 76.77
CA GLY A 595 -46.89 -80.48 75.57
C GLY A 595 -46.68 -79.12 74.86
N ILE A 596 -45.91 -79.13 73.75
CA ILE A 596 -45.80 -77.99 72.84
C ILE A 596 -46.83 -78.17 71.71
N TYR A 597 -47.69 -77.18 71.53
CA TYR A 597 -48.77 -77.20 70.53
C TYR A 597 -48.78 -75.95 69.67
N LEU A 598 -49.31 -76.09 68.46
CA LEU A 598 -49.73 -75.00 67.60
C LEU A 598 -51.25 -74.96 67.61
N ILE A 599 -51.82 -73.82 68.00
CA ILE A 599 -53.26 -73.56 67.98
C ILE A 599 -53.60 -72.75 66.73
N THR A 600 -54.53 -73.22 65.91
CA THR A 600 -55.15 -72.40 64.86
C THR A 600 -56.63 -72.21 65.16
N ILE A 601 -57.15 -71.05 64.76
CA ILE A 601 -58.56 -70.66 64.94
C ILE A 601 -59.17 -70.45 63.56
N ASN A 602 -60.24 -71.18 63.24
CA ASN A 602 -60.92 -71.14 61.93
C ASN A 602 -59.96 -71.12 60.72
N GLU A 603 -58.91 -71.95 60.76
CA GLU A 603 -57.87 -72.05 59.71
C GLU A 603 -56.97 -70.82 59.53
N GLY A 604 -57.04 -69.85 60.44
CA GLY A 604 -56.22 -68.64 60.47
C GLY A 604 -54.90 -68.77 61.24
N LYS A 605 -54.40 -67.62 61.71
CA LYS A 605 -53.09 -67.45 62.39
C LYS A 605 -52.83 -68.51 63.45
N ALA A 606 -51.66 -69.15 63.37
CA ALA A 606 -51.23 -70.18 64.31
C ALA A 606 -50.50 -69.56 65.52
N PHE A 607 -50.86 -69.98 66.73
CA PHE A 607 -50.23 -69.59 67.98
C PHE A 607 -49.46 -70.77 68.55
N LYS A 608 -48.16 -70.61 68.78
CA LYS A 608 -47.37 -71.60 69.49
C LYS A 608 -47.63 -71.47 70.99
N ILE A 609 -48.04 -72.56 71.64
CA ILE A 609 -48.20 -72.64 73.09
C ILE A 609 -47.20 -73.64 73.66
N ILE A 610 -46.56 -73.25 74.76
CA ILE A 610 -45.63 -74.07 75.54
C ILE A 610 -46.29 -74.35 76.89
N LYS A 611 -46.72 -75.59 77.12
CA LYS A 611 -47.25 -76.03 78.41
C LYS A 611 -46.23 -76.93 79.11
N GLN A 612 -45.65 -76.44 80.21
CA GLN A 612 -44.64 -77.14 81.01
C GLN A 612 -45.28 -78.12 81.99
#